data_AF-A0AAU6DE15-F1
#
_entry.id   AF-A0AAU6DE15-F1
#
_cell.length_a   1.000
_cell.length_b   1.000
_cell.length_c   1.000
_cell.angle_alpha   90.00
_cell.angle_beta   90.00
_cell.angle_gamma   90.00
#
_symmetry.space_group_name_H-M   'P 1'
#
loop_
_entity.id
_entity.type
_entity.pdbx_description
1 polymer ?
#
loop_
_entity_poly.entity_id
_entity_poly.type
_entity_poly.pdbx_seq_one_letter_code
_entity_poly.pdbx_strand_id
1 'polypeptide(L)' 'MAPSHAHTDRIGLPLVETFVSYDTTDSDDPGIAQKIAELHPRRCTGDPVLTELVAALPSYSGSSAPVSGPHS' A
#
# COMPACT_ATOMS: atom_id res chain seq x y z
N MET A 1 -11.45 4.32 -7.14
CA MET A 1 -11.34 3.00 -6.49
C MET A 1 -12.52 2.15 -6.92
N ALA A 2 -12.29 0.94 -7.44
CA ALA A 2 -13.40 0.01 -7.68
C ALA A 2 -14.02 -0.37 -6.31
N PRO A 3 -15.35 -0.32 -6.14
CA PRO A 3 -16.01 -0.55 -4.85
C PRO A 3 -15.63 -1.87 -4.18
N SER A 4 -15.29 -2.89 -4.97
CA SER A 4 -14.90 -4.22 -4.51
C SER A 4 -13.56 -4.23 -3.76
N HIS A 5 -12.56 -3.50 -4.23
CA HIS A 5 -11.21 -3.56 -3.64
C HIS A 5 -11.17 -2.95 -2.24
N ALA A 6 -11.84 -1.81 -2.04
CA ALA A 6 -11.94 -1.18 -0.72
C ALA A 6 -12.78 -2.00 0.28
N HIS A 7 -13.75 -2.78 -0.20
CA HIS A 7 -14.51 -3.69 0.66
C HIS A 7 -13.66 -4.88 1.11
N THR A 8 -12.87 -5.46 0.19
CA THR A 8 -11.90 -6.52 0.52
C THR A 8 -10.87 -6.04 1.53
N ASP A 9 -10.29 -4.84 1.36
CA ASP A 9 -9.29 -4.30 2.28
C ASP A 9 -9.86 -4.14 3.70
N ARG A 10 -11.10 -3.65 3.83
CA ARG A 10 -11.76 -3.49 5.15
C ARG A 10 -12.00 -4.79 5.91
N ILE A 11 -12.26 -5.89 5.20
CA ILE A 11 -12.50 -7.19 5.82
C ILE A 11 -11.18 -7.94 6.02
N GLY A 12 -10.26 -7.84 5.06
CA GLY A 12 -9.04 -8.63 5.01
C GLY A 12 -7.91 -8.09 5.87
N LEU A 13 -7.66 -6.78 5.86
CA LEU A 13 -6.51 -6.19 6.55
C LEU A 13 -6.48 -6.48 8.07
N PRO A 14 -7.61 -6.44 8.81
CA PRO A 14 -7.61 -6.79 10.23
C PRO A 14 -7.22 -8.25 10.56
N LEU A 15 -7.20 -9.13 9.56
CA LEU A 15 -6.90 -10.55 9.73
C LEU A 15 -5.44 -10.88 9.36
N VAL A 16 -4.68 -9.91 8.85
CA VAL A 16 -3.33 -10.12 8.33
C VAL A 16 -2.29 -9.80 9.39
N GLU A 17 -1.49 -10.79 9.74
CA GLU A 17 -0.35 -10.62 10.65
C GLU A 17 0.86 -9.97 9.96
N THR A 18 1.09 -10.32 8.68
CA THR A 18 2.21 -9.82 7.90
C THR A 18 1.78 -9.54 6.48
N PHE A 19 1.94 -8.30 6.04
CA PHE A 19 1.64 -7.87 4.69
C PHE A 19 2.94 -7.52 3.97
N VAL A 20 3.15 -8.09 2.78
CA VAL A 20 4.32 -7.80 1.93
C VAL A 20 3.84 -7.47 0.53
N SER A 21 4.30 -6.35 -0.01
CA SER A 21 3.93 -5.88 -1.35
C SER A 21 5.12 -5.85 -2.30
N TYR A 22 4.90 -6.32 -3.52
CA TYR A 22 5.88 -6.31 -4.60
C TYR A 22 5.24 -5.69 -5.83
N ASP A 23 5.97 -4.80 -6.51
CA ASP A 23 5.57 -4.34 -7.83
C ASP A 23 6.15 -5.28 -8.89
N THR A 24 5.36 -5.61 -9.90
CA THR A 24 5.80 -6.36 -11.06
C THR A 24 5.36 -5.61 -12.31
N THR A 25 6.25 -5.48 -13.29
CA THR A 25 5.99 -4.76 -14.53
C THR A 25 6.79 -5.36 -15.67
N ASP A 26 6.18 -5.45 -16.85
CA ASP A 26 6.84 -5.85 -18.11
C ASP A 26 7.34 -4.63 -18.90
N SER A 27 7.35 -3.44 -18.29
CA SER A 27 7.74 -2.19 -18.96
C SER A 27 9.26 -2.10 -19.11
N ASP A 28 9.73 -1.82 -20.33
CA ASP A 28 11.15 -1.57 -20.63
C ASP A 28 11.63 -0.16 -20.20
N ASP A 29 10.75 0.66 -19.66
CA ASP A 29 11.08 2.02 -19.21
C ASP A 29 11.99 2.00 -17.98
N PRO A 30 13.24 2.51 -18.07
CA PRO A 30 14.16 2.54 -16.92
C PRO A 30 13.65 3.41 -15.76
N GLY A 31 12.71 4.33 -16.01
CA GLY A 31 12.06 5.16 -15.00
C GLY A 31 10.82 4.55 -14.36
N ILE A 32 10.42 3.33 -14.73
CA ILE A 32 9.15 2.75 -14.28
C ILE A 32 9.08 2.59 -12.76
N ALA A 33 10.18 2.19 -12.13
CA ALA A 33 10.24 2.02 -10.67
C ALA A 33 9.91 3.32 -9.92
N GLN A 34 10.46 4.45 -10.38
CA GLN A 34 10.18 5.76 -9.78
C GLN A 34 8.71 6.14 -9.97
N LYS A 35 8.17 5.95 -11.18
CA LYS A 35 6.76 6.26 -11.48
C LYS A 35 5.81 5.45 -10.60
N ILE A 36 6.12 4.18 -10.35
CA ILE A 36 5.34 3.32 -9.47
C ILE A 36 5.43 3.81 -8.01
N ALA A 37 6.63 4.14 -7.53
CA ALA A 37 6.82 4.69 -6.19
C ALA A 37 6.04 6.00 -5.96
N GLU A 38 5.92 6.86 -6.98
CA GLU A 38 5.13 8.10 -6.91
C GLU A 38 3.60 7.86 -6.85
N LEU A 39 3.13 6.68 -7.22
CA LEU A 39 1.71 6.30 -7.17
C LEU A 39 1.27 5.80 -5.80
N HIS A 40 2.12 5.06 -5.06
CA HIS A 40 1.72 4.44 -3.79
C HIS A 40 1.24 5.43 -2.72
N PRO A 41 1.86 6.62 -2.53
CA PRO A 41 1.38 7.60 -1.55
C PRO A 41 -0.06 8.07 -1.83
N ARG A 42 -0.46 8.11 -3.11
CA ARG A 42 -1.78 8.56 -3.56
C ARG A 42 -2.89 7.57 -3.21
N ARG A 43 -2.56 6.29 -3.00
CA ARG A 43 -3.53 5.24 -2.62
C ARG A 43 -4.09 5.48 -1.22
N CYS A 44 -3.23 5.83 -0.26
CA CYS A 44 -3.63 6.01 1.14
C CYS A 44 -4.23 7.41 1.37
N THR A 45 -3.68 8.46 0.76
CA THR A 45 -4.16 9.84 1.00
C THR A 45 -5.63 10.09 0.63
N GLY A 46 -6.20 9.30 -0.27
CA GLY A 46 -7.60 9.43 -0.69
C GLY A 46 -8.62 8.71 0.19
N ASP A 47 -8.20 7.88 1.15
CA ASP A 47 -9.10 7.09 2.02
C ASP A 47 -8.55 7.02 3.46
N PRO A 48 -9.12 7.82 4.40
CA PRO A 48 -8.65 7.83 5.77
C PRO A 48 -8.87 6.49 6.48
N VAL A 49 -9.93 5.75 6.13
CA VAL A 49 -10.22 4.43 6.72
C VAL A 49 -9.18 3.42 6.27
N LEU A 50 -8.80 3.44 4.98
CA LEU A 50 -7.73 2.58 4.48
C LEU A 50 -6.39 2.94 5.13
N THR A 51 -6.10 4.23 5.33
CA THR A 51 -4.88 4.69 6.00
C THR A 51 -4.79 4.15 7.42
N GLU A 52 -5.87 4.22 8.20
CA GLU A 52 -5.92 3.67 9.56
C GLU A 52 -5.72 2.16 9.57
N LEU A 53 -6.36 1.42 8.66
CA LEU A 53 -6.21 -0.03 8.57
C LEU A 53 -4.79 -0.46 8.23
N VAL A 54 -4.14 0.23 7.29
CA VAL A 54 -2.75 -0.04 6.91
C VAL A 54 -1.79 0.32 8.06
N ALA A 55 -2.05 1.42 8.77
CA ALA A 55 -1.25 1.82 9.94
C ALA A 55 -1.41 0.86 11.13
N ALA A 56 -2.53 0.14 11.21
CA ALA A 56 -2.81 -0.84 12.26
C ALA A 56 -2.20 -2.24 11.99
N LEU A 57 -1.59 -2.46 10.81
CA LEU A 57 -0.96 -3.75 10.51
C LEU A 57 0.25 -4.00 11.43
N PRO A 58 0.38 -5.20 12.04
CA PRO A 58 1.54 -5.53 12.89
C PRO A 58 2.86 -5.47 12.12
N SER A 59 2.84 -5.86 10.85
CA SER A 59 3.98 -5.79 9.96
C SER A 59 3.54 -5.50 8.53
N TYR A 60 4.07 -4.42 7.96
CA TYR A 60 3.94 -4.11 6.53
C TYR A 60 5.29 -3.71 5.94
N SER A 61 5.70 -4.38 4.87
CA SER A 61 6.92 -4.07 4.12
C SER A 61 6.72 -4.17 2.61
N GLY A 62 7.67 -3.62 1.87
CA GLY A 62 7.68 -3.69 0.40
C GLY A 62 7.28 -2.37 -0.26
N SER A 63 6.99 -2.44 -1.55
CA SER A 63 6.95 -1.26 -2.42
C SER A 63 5.85 -0.26 -2.06
N SER A 64 4.68 -0.76 -1.67
CA SER A 64 3.51 0.05 -1.32
C SER A 64 3.42 0.37 0.17
N ALA A 65 4.38 -0.07 0.98
CA ALA A 65 4.38 0.25 2.40
C ALA A 65 4.40 1.78 2.57
N PRO A 66 3.53 2.35 3.42
CA PRO A 66 3.59 3.76 3.70
C PRO A 66 4.99 4.06 4.23
N VAL A 67 5.64 5.10 3.68
CA VAL A 67 6.94 5.51 4.20
C VAL A 67 6.74 5.84 5.68
N SER A 68 7.34 5.05 6.57
CA SER A 68 7.27 5.33 7.99
C SER A 68 7.88 6.71 8.21
N GLY A 69 7.04 7.69 8.56
CA GLY A 69 7.53 8.89 9.26
C GLY A 69 8.30 8.47 10.52
N PRO A 70 9.21 9.31 11.02
CA PRO A 70 10.25 8.89 11.95
C PRO A 70 9.64 8.49 13.30
N HIS A 71 9.51 7.19 13.51
CA HIS A 71 9.48 6.56 14.83
C HIS A 71 10.48 5.40 14.84
N SER A 72 11.76 5.78 14.84
CA SER A 72 12.91 5.06 15.43
C SER A 72 14.03 6.06 15.67
#